data_AF-A0AA97ENB3-F1
#
_entry.id   AF-A0AA97ENB3-F1
#
_cell.length_a   1.000
_cell.length_b   1.000
_cell.length_c   1.000
_cell.angle_alpha   90.00
_cell.angle_beta   90.00
_cell.angle_gamma   90.00
#
_symmetry.space_group_name_H-M   'P 1'
#
loop_
_entity.id
_entity.type
_entity.pdbx_description
1 polymer ?
#
loop_
_entity_poly.entity_id
_entity_poly.type
_entity_poly.pdbx_seq_one_letter_code
_entity_poly.pdbx_strand_id
1 'polypeptide(L)'
;MTTATMVYIGIDSAMSGFGFGPEYETEIINQEIGGKLICESVYNADHHSWQFNIDYKYINQKGDTIDFSNGGYYGREWNKDEQIRQLNDWLILKTGAWHGSDRIILRNNKTNKIVTYDIDNQFIERQGLWQKQNIESLLNYCCAESFVKTIKNNEIIVDYKYRTKEKEPDEYGKRQITFEIDEKSGDLTMKKITNANAVYSK
;
A
#
# COMPACT_ATOMS: atom_id res chain seq x y z
N MET A 1 30.81 -30.04 20.54
CA MET A 1 30.16 -29.09 21.47
C MET A 1 29.68 -27.92 20.64
N THR A 2 28.38 -27.82 20.40
CA THR A 2 27.80 -26.71 19.62
C THR A 2 26.54 -26.28 20.35
N THR A 3 26.65 -25.18 21.08
CA THR A 3 25.56 -24.55 21.81
C THR A 3 24.62 -23.87 20.83
N ALA A 4 23.39 -24.37 20.72
CA ALA A 4 22.31 -23.68 20.03
C ALA A 4 21.74 -22.61 20.97
N THR A 5 22.03 -21.35 20.69
CA THR A 5 21.42 -20.21 21.39
C THR A 5 20.01 -20.05 20.86
N MET A 6 19.03 -20.50 21.64
CA MET A 6 17.61 -20.32 21.37
C MET A 6 17.24 -18.87 21.75
N VAL A 7 16.92 -18.03 20.78
CA VAL A 7 16.43 -16.67 21.04
C VAL A 7 14.93 -16.76 21.33
N TYR A 8 14.57 -16.57 22.61
CA TYR A 8 13.18 -16.39 23.03
C TYR A 8 12.75 -14.97 22.66
N ILE A 9 11.81 -14.84 21.73
CA ILE A 9 11.05 -13.60 21.56
C ILE A 9 9.83 -13.75 22.46
N GLY A 10 9.85 -13.07 23.60
CA GLY A 10 8.70 -12.98 24.49
C GLY A 10 7.63 -12.12 23.81
N ILE A 11 6.48 -12.72 23.52
CA ILE A 11 5.28 -11.98 23.14
C ILE A 11 4.61 -11.60 24.46
N ASP A 12 4.74 -10.34 24.87
CA ASP A 12 4.01 -9.80 26.01
C ASP A 12 2.58 -9.50 25.52
N SER A 13 1.69 -10.49 25.63
CA SER A 13 0.28 -10.31 25.34
C SER A 13 -0.38 -9.56 26.50
N ALA A 14 -0.32 -8.23 26.47
CA ALA A 14 -1.13 -7.41 27.37
C ALA A 14 -2.61 -7.60 26.99
N MET A 15 -3.35 -8.25 27.88
CA MET A 15 -4.80 -8.46 27.76
C MET A 15 -5.52 -7.11 27.64
N SER A 16 -6.28 -6.96 26.56
CA SER A 16 -7.13 -5.79 26.29
C SER A 16 -8.24 -5.67 27.33
N GLY A 17 -8.21 -4.59 28.09
CA GLY A 17 -9.36 -4.11 28.84
C GLY A 17 -10.37 -3.50 27.87
N PHE A 18 -11.65 -3.88 28.02
CA PHE A 18 -12.75 -3.40 27.19
C PHE A 18 -12.87 -1.86 27.14
N GLY A 19 -12.94 -1.33 25.92
CA GLY A 19 -13.61 -0.06 25.57
C GLY A 19 -12.68 1.10 25.23
N PHE A 20 -12.52 1.38 23.92
CA PHE A 20 -11.87 2.58 23.33
C PHE A 20 -10.34 2.68 23.37
N GLY A 21 -9.62 1.64 23.77
CA GLY A 21 -8.15 1.58 23.64
C GLY A 21 -7.70 1.06 22.27
N PRO A 22 -6.48 1.38 21.82
CA PRO A 22 -5.90 0.74 20.65
C PRO A 22 -5.80 -0.78 20.86
N GLU A 23 -6.10 -1.54 19.81
CA GLU A 23 -5.88 -2.99 19.79
C GLU A 23 -4.61 -3.29 19.02
N TYR A 24 -3.76 -4.16 19.57
CA TYR A 24 -2.47 -4.52 18.99
C TYR A 24 -2.52 -5.95 18.50
N GLU A 25 -2.01 -6.17 17.30
CA GLU A 25 -1.96 -7.49 16.70
C GLU A 25 -0.67 -7.65 15.89
N THR A 26 -0.06 -8.83 15.94
CA THR A 26 1.08 -9.17 15.10
C THR A 26 0.70 -10.30 14.17
N GLU A 27 0.84 -10.07 12.87
CA GLU A 27 0.66 -11.08 11.85
C GLU A 27 2.00 -11.45 11.21
N ILE A 28 2.17 -12.74 10.91
CA ILE A 28 3.37 -13.26 10.25
C ILE A 28 2.96 -13.92 8.95
N ILE A 29 3.24 -13.24 7.84
CA ILE A 29 2.86 -13.67 6.50
C ILE A 29 4.08 -14.30 5.82
N ASN A 30 4.01 -15.59 5.50
CA ASN A 30 5.03 -16.24 4.67
C ASN A 30 5.02 -15.62 3.27
N GLN A 31 6.21 -15.30 2.76
CA GLN A 31 6.35 -14.58 1.50
C GLN A 31 6.64 -15.53 0.34
N GLU A 32 6.03 -15.29 -0.82
CA GLU A 32 6.27 -16.06 -2.05
C GLU A 32 7.73 -16.00 -2.49
N ILE A 33 8.40 -14.86 -2.27
CA ILE A 33 9.84 -14.68 -2.52
C ILE A 33 10.73 -15.38 -1.46
N GLY A 34 10.12 -16.11 -0.53
CA GLY A 34 10.75 -16.70 0.65
C GLY A 34 10.86 -15.72 1.81
N GLY A 35 11.21 -16.22 3.00
CA GLY A 35 11.24 -15.40 4.22
C GLY A 35 9.83 -15.13 4.79
N LYS A 36 9.75 -14.15 5.69
CA LYS A 36 8.52 -13.82 6.43
C LYS A 36 8.35 -12.32 6.56
N LEU A 37 7.15 -11.82 6.29
CA LEU A 37 6.75 -10.45 6.58
C LEU A 37 6.05 -10.43 7.94
N ILE A 38 6.66 -9.73 8.89
CA ILE A 38 6.10 -9.44 10.21
C ILE A 38 5.36 -8.11 10.10
N CYS A 39 4.09 -8.13 10.45
CA CYS A 39 3.20 -6.98 10.41
C CYS A 39 2.74 -6.68 11.83
N GLU A 40 3.24 -5.60 12.41
CA GLU A 40 2.83 -5.12 13.73
C GLU A 40 1.73 -4.08 13.52
N SER A 41 0.48 -4.44 13.81
CA SER A 41 -0.67 -3.57 13.60
C SER A 41 -1.19 -2.93 14.89
N VAL A 42 -1.66 -1.70 14.76
CA VAL A 42 -2.40 -0.97 15.77
C VAL A 42 -3.75 -0.56 15.18
N TYR A 43 -4.81 -1.19 15.66
CA TYR A 43 -6.17 -0.82 15.34
C TYR A 43 -6.63 0.30 16.27
N ASN A 44 -7.15 1.38 15.69
CA ASN A 44 -7.75 2.50 16.40
C ASN A 44 -9.15 2.75 15.87
N ALA A 45 -10.12 2.96 16.75
CA ALA A 45 -11.48 3.32 16.37
C ALA A 45 -12.02 4.42 17.28
N ASP A 46 -12.68 5.39 16.67
CA ASP A 46 -13.46 6.42 17.35
C ASP A 46 -14.87 6.52 16.75
N HIS A 47 -15.67 7.51 17.19
CA HIS A 47 -17.04 7.70 16.69
C HIS A 47 -17.11 8.09 15.20
N HIS A 48 -16.03 8.59 14.61
CA HIS A 48 -15.98 9.12 13.25
C HIS A 48 -15.32 8.17 12.26
N SER A 49 -14.37 7.36 12.70
CA SER A 49 -13.58 6.50 11.83
C SER A 49 -12.92 5.35 12.56
N TRP A 50 -12.36 4.43 11.78
CA TRP A 50 -11.51 3.37 12.27
C TRP A 50 -10.35 3.18 11.29
N GLN A 51 -9.21 2.75 11.83
CA GLN A 51 -7.99 2.58 11.05
C GLN A 51 -7.11 1.46 11.61
N PHE A 52 -6.42 0.79 10.71
CA PHE A 52 -5.23 0.01 11.04
C PHE A 52 -3.99 0.81 10.65
N ASN A 53 -3.02 0.95 11.55
CA ASN A 53 -1.66 1.37 11.22
C ASN A 53 -0.77 0.14 11.32
N ILE A 54 0.10 -0.10 10.34
CA ILE A 54 0.86 -1.35 10.26
C ILE A 54 2.31 -1.03 9.99
N ASP A 55 3.18 -1.47 10.90
CA ASP A 55 4.64 -1.45 10.73
C ASP A 55 5.09 -2.79 10.13
N TYR A 56 5.90 -2.73 9.06
CA TYR A 56 6.32 -3.88 8.30
C TYR A 56 7.82 -4.17 8.47
N LYS A 57 8.14 -5.40 8.84
CA LYS A 57 9.52 -5.91 8.87
C LYS A 57 9.61 -7.21 8.09
N TYR A 58 10.52 -7.30 7.15
CA TYR A 58 10.76 -8.51 6.37
C TYR A 58 12.00 -9.23 6.87
N ILE A 59 11.85 -10.48 7.31
CA ILE A 59 12.96 -11.38 7.59
C ILE A 59 13.22 -12.20 6.34
N ASN A 60 14.37 -11.96 5.70
CA ASN A 60 14.75 -12.65 4.48
C ASN A 60 15.17 -14.11 4.75
N GLN A 61 15.45 -14.87 3.68
CA GLN A 61 15.89 -16.27 3.79
C GLN A 61 17.22 -16.47 4.52
N LYS A 62 18.06 -15.43 4.64
CA LYS A 62 19.33 -15.45 5.39
C LYS A 62 19.14 -15.13 6.87
N GLY A 63 17.94 -14.71 7.27
CA GLY A 63 17.63 -14.25 8.62
C GLY A 63 17.89 -12.76 8.85
N ASP A 64 18.22 -11.99 7.81
CA ASP A 64 18.38 -10.54 7.96
C ASP A 64 17.00 -9.87 8.04
N THR A 65 16.85 -8.94 8.97
CA THR A 65 15.65 -8.10 9.11
C THR A 65 15.78 -6.83 8.29
N ILE A 66 14.79 -6.57 7.44
CA ILE A 66 14.67 -5.40 6.59
C ILE A 66 13.42 -4.62 7.01
N ASP A 67 13.61 -3.37 7.42
CA ASP A 67 12.50 -2.44 7.71
C ASP A 67 11.83 -1.99 6.40
N PHE A 68 10.52 -2.18 6.30
CA PHE A 68 9.66 -1.81 5.18
C PHE A 68 8.78 -0.59 5.47
N SER A 69 9.07 0.17 6.53
CA SER A 69 8.26 1.29 6.96
C SER A 69 6.80 0.85 7.24
N ASN A 70 5.86 1.75 7.08
CA ASN A 70 4.46 1.55 7.46
C ASN A 70 3.47 1.78 6.33
N GLY A 71 2.28 1.22 6.53
CA GLY A 71 1.08 1.54 5.80
C GLY A 71 -0.10 1.75 6.74
N GLY A 72 -1.27 2.06 6.17
CA GLY A 72 -2.48 2.19 6.95
C GLY A 72 -3.75 1.90 6.16
N TYR A 73 -4.76 1.37 6.83
CA TYR A 73 -6.05 1.04 6.24
C TYR A 73 -7.14 1.84 6.94
N TYR A 74 -7.53 2.97 6.33
CA TYR A 74 -8.48 3.92 6.91
C TYR A 74 -9.89 3.72 6.36
N GLY A 75 -10.82 3.31 7.23
CA GLY A 75 -12.20 2.99 6.86
C GLY A 75 -12.34 1.76 5.98
N ARG A 76 -11.36 0.85 5.98
CA ARG A 76 -11.40 -0.43 5.25
C ARG A 76 -10.57 -1.50 5.95
N GLU A 77 -10.96 -2.76 5.75
CA GLU A 77 -10.33 -3.88 6.43
C GLU A 77 -8.92 -4.13 5.88
N TRP A 78 -8.05 -4.64 6.75
CA TRP A 78 -6.74 -5.15 6.38
C TRP A 78 -6.85 -6.65 6.07
N ASN A 79 -6.57 -7.02 4.82
CA ASN A 79 -6.76 -8.40 4.32
C ASN A 79 -5.66 -9.39 4.75
N LYS A 80 -4.59 -8.92 5.43
CA LYS A 80 -3.51 -9.74 6.01
C LYS A 80 -2.87 -10.75 5.03
N ASP A 81 -2.81 -10.40 3.75
CA ASP A 81 -2.32 -11.25 2.67
C ASP A 81 -1.19 -10.59 1.86
N GLU A 82 -0.58 -9.52 2.36
CA GLU A 82 0.44 -8.78 1.63
C GLU A 82 1.65 -9.64 1.23
N GLN A 83 2.04 -9.48 -0.03
CA GLN A 83 3.20 -10.14 -0.62
C GLN A 83 4.19 -9.11 -1.16
N ILE A 84 5.45 -9.27 -0.76
CA ILE A 84 6.59 -8.56 -1.31
C ILE A 84 6.95 -9.18 -2.65
N ARG A 85 7.11 -8.34 -3.68
CA ARG A 85 7.62 -8.75 -4.99
C ARG A 85 9.06 -8.32 -5.16
N GLN A 86 9.88 -9.17 -5.77
CA GLN A 86 11.26 -8.82 -6.16
C GLN A 86 11.28 -8.33 -7.61
N LEU A 87 11.90 -7.19 -7.84
CA LEU A 87 12.23 -6.63 -9.15
C LEU A 87 13.70 -6.21 -9.15
N ASN A 88 14.58 -7.04 -9.71
CA ASN A 88 16.03 -6.84 -9.64
C ASN A 88 16.50 -6.59 -8.20
N ASP A 89 17.04 -5.42 -7.90
CA ASP A 89 17.51 -5.04 -6.57
C ASP A 89 16.41 -4.44 -5.67
N TRP A 90 15.20 -4.25 -6.20
CA TRP A 90 14.07 -3.68 -5.48
C TRP A 90 13.16 -4.76 -4.92
N LEU A 91 12.77 -4.56 -3.67
CA LEU A 91 11.62 -5.21 -3.09
C LEU A 91 10.44 -4.24 -3.09
N ILE A 92 9.26 -4.74 -3.47
CA ILE A 92 8.05 -3.95 -3.68
C ILE A 92 6.96 -4.47 -2.75
N LEU A 93 6.46 -3.62 -1.87
CA LEU A 93 5.31 -3.92 -1.01
C LEU A 93 4.15 -2.98 -1.38
N LYS A 94 2.99 -3.57 -1.68
CA LYS A 94 1.71 -2.86 -1.73
C LYS A 94 1.07 -2.96 -0.36
N THR A 95 0.64 -1.85 0.20
CA THR A 95 -0.13 -1.76 1.45
C THR A 95 -1.21 -0.69 1.29
N GLY A 96 -2.08 -0.53 2.29
CA GLY A 96 -2.97 0.62 2.35
C GLY A 96 -2.27 1.95 2.67
N ALA A 97 -2.91 3.04 2.26
CA ALA A 97 -2.61 4.41 2.63
C ALA A 97 -3.85 5.10 3.23
N TRP A 98 -3.82 6.44 3.29
CA TRP A 98 -4.95 7.27 3.70
C TRP A 98 -6.22 6.96 2.90
N HIS A 99 -7.39 7.31 3.47
CA HIS A 99 -8.73 6.98 2.98
C HIS A 99 -8.85 6.75 1.47
N GLY A 100 -9.26 5.53 1.09
CA GLY A 100 -9.55 5.18 -0.29
C GLY A 100 -8.33 5.01 -1.21
N SER A 101 -7.10 5.00 -0.68
CA SER A 101 -5.88 4.89 -1.49
C SER A 101 -4.93 3.79 -1.01
N ASP A 102 -4.14 3.27 -1.93
CA ASP A 102 -3.04 2.35 -1.66
C ASP A 102 -1.68 3.05 -1.67
N ARG A 103 -0.73 2.46 -0.94
CA ARG A 103 0.68 2.83 -0.90
C ARG A 103 1.53 1.75 -1.56
N ILE A 104 2.56 2.19 -2.28
CA ILE A 104 3.65 1.35 -2.76
C ILE A 104 4.93 1.73 -2.03
N ILE A 105 5.59 0.75 -1.41
CA ILE A 105 6.89 0.90 -0.75
C ILE A 105 7.93 0.13 -1.56
N LEU A 106 8.99 0.81 -1.96
CA LEU A 106 10.11 0.29 -2.71
C LEU A 106 11.37 0.32 -1.84
N ARG A 107 11.97 -0.85 -1.60
CA ARG A 107 13.18 -1.00 -0.81
C ARG A 107 14.31 -1.55 -1.68
N ASN A 108 15.39 -0.79 -1.87
CA ASN A 108 16.53 -1.27 -2.65
C ASN A 108 17.50 -2.07 -1.76
N ASN A 109 17.68 -3.35 -2.06
CA ASN A 109 18.49 -4.28 -1.28
C ASN A 109 20.00 -3.99 -1.28
N LYS A 110 20.50 -3.22 -2.26
CA LYS A 110 21.93 -2.87 -2.35
C LYS A 110 22.25 -1.54 -1.66
N THR A 111 21.41 -0.53 -1.87
CA THR A 111 21.70 0.85 -1.42
C THR A 111 21.02 1.23 -0.11
N ASN A 112 20.12 0.40 0.37
CA ASN A 112 19.26 0.70 1.52
C ASN A 112 18.28 1.87 1.32
N LYS A 113 18.12 2.35 0.08
CA LYS A 113 17.14 3.38 -0.26
C LYS A 113 15.71 2.85 -0.08
N ILE A 114 14.86 3.67 0.54
CA ILE A 114 13.40 3.47 0.60
C ILE A 114 12.75 4.59 -0.20
N VAL A 115 11.78 4.24 -1.04
CA VAL A 115 10.91 5.19 -1.74
C VAL A 115 9.47 4.76 -1.50
N THR A 116 8.63 5.71 -1.11
CA THR A 116 7.22 5.47 -0.79
C THR A 116 6.34 6.35 -1.66
N TYR A 117 5.31 5.76 -2.24
CA TYR A 117 4.29 6.46 -3.02
C TYR A 117 2.92 6.17 -2.43
N ASP A 118 2.29 7.21 -1.90
CA ASP A 118 0.84 7.21 -1.69
C ASP A 118 0.18 7.47 -3.03
N ILE A 119 -0.51 6.47 -3.57
CA ILE A 119 -1.12 6.54 -4.89
C ILE A 119 -2.48 7.24 -4.74
N ASP A 120 -2.51 8.46 -4.24
CA ASP A 120 -3.75 9.23 -4.03
C ASP A 120 -4.09 10.13 -5.23
N ASN A 121 -5.17 10.91 -5.10
CA ASN A 121 -5.57 11.87 -6.14
C ASN A 121 -4.51 12.95 -6.38
N GLN A 122 -3.79 13.41 -5.35
CA GLN A 122 -2.75 14.41 -5.51
C GLN A 122 -1.57 13.84 -6.30
N PHE A 123 -1.17 12.61 -6.02
CA PHE A 123 -0.11 11.92 -6.75
C PHE A 123 -0.50 11.67 -8.20
N ILE A 124 -1.70 11.15 -8.44
CA ILE A 124 -2.19 10.79 -9.78
C ILE A 124 -2.41 12.03 -10.65
N GLU A 125 -3.18 13.00 -10.17
CA GLU A 125 -3.64 14.10 -11.03
C GLU A 125 -2.51 15.10 -11.32
N ARG A 126 -1.47 15.16 -10.48
CA ARG A 126 -0.28 15.98 -10.74
C ARG A 126 0.68 15.37 -11.76
N GLN A 127 0.46 14.13 -12.20
CA GLN A 127 1.32 13.51 -13.21
C GLN A 127 1.22 14.24 -14.54
N GLY A 128 2.36 14.39 -15.22
CA GLY A 128 2.42 15.11 -16.49
C GLY A 128 1.51 14.52 -17.57
N LEU A 129 1.30 13.21 -17.59
CA LEU A 129 0.40 12.57 -18.57
C LEU A 129 -1.08 12.89 -18.30
N TRP A 130 -1.49 12.95 -17.03
CA TRP A 130 -2.85 13.35 -16.64
C TRP A 130 -3.16 14.76 -17.14
N GLN A 131 -2.26 15.70 -16.83
CA GLN A 131 -2.35 17.10 -17.22
C GLN A 131 -2.36 17.27 -18.74
N LYS A 132 -1.51 16.53 -19.47
CA LYS A 132 -1.46 16.56 -20.95
C LYS A 132 -2.73 16.06 -21.61
N GLN A 133 -3.44 15.10 -21.00
CA GLN A 133 -4.71 14.60 -21.53
C GLN A 133 -5.89 15.53 -21.22
N ASN A 134 -5.68 16.60 -20.44
CA ASN A 134 -6.71 17.56 -20.05
C ASN A 134 -7.96 16.87 -19.47
N ILE A 135 -7.74 15.87 -18.60
CA ILE A 135 -8.82 15.13 -17.95
C ILE A 135 -9.49 16.07 -16.95
N GLU A 136 -10.78 16.31 -17.13
CA GLU A 136 -11.57 17.11 -16.21
C GLU A 136 -11.75 16.35 -14.88
N SER A 137 -11.13 16.87 -13.83
CA SER A 137 -11.24 16.36 -12.47
C SER A 137 -11.34 17.50 -11.46
N LEU A 138 -12.08 17.25 -10.37
CA LEU A 138 -12.16 18.16 -9.23
C LEU A 138 -11.24 17.66 -8.13
N LEU A 139 -9.97 18.05 -8.23
CA LEU A 139 -8.96 17.75 -7.21
C LEU A 139 -9.42 18.27 -5.83
N ASN A 140 -9.17 17.50 -4.78
CA ASN A 140 -9.58 17.76 -3.38
C ASN A 140 -11.09 17.62 -3.08
N TYR A 141 -11.92 17.25 -4.05
CA TYR A 141 -13.30 16.86 -3.74
C TYR A 141 -13.35 15.39 -3.33
N CYS A 142 -14.15 15.10 -2.30
CA CYS A 142 -14.48 13.73 -1.96
C CYS A 142 -15.25 13.07 -3.12
N CYS A 143 -15.14 11.76 -3.35
CA CYS A 143 -14.37 10.76 -2.62
C CYS A 143 -13.56 9.97 -3.63
N ALA A 144 -12.37 10.51 -3.95
CA ALA A 144 -11.46 9.84 -4.87
C ALA A 144 -10.96 8.54 -4.24
N GLU A 145 -10.83 7.51 -5.08
CA GLU A 145 -10.34 6.19 -4.67
C GLU A 145 -9.35 5.65 -5.68
N SER A 146 -8.29 5.03 -5.20
CA SER A 146 -7.16 4.57 -6.00
C SER A 146 -6.61 3.26 -5.44
N PHE A 147 -6.93 2.18 -6.13
CA PHE A 147 -6.54 0.84 -5.70
C PHE A 147 -5.63 0.18 -6.71
N VAL A 148 -4.49 -0.32 -6.23
CA VAL A 148 -3.56 -1.10 -7.02
C VAL A 148 -4.20 -2.46 -7.29
N LYS A 149 -4.53 -2.71 -8.55
CA LYS A 149 -5.14 -3.95 -9.03
C LYS A 149 -4.12 -5.06 -9.21
N THR A 150 -2.97 -4.73 -9.79
CA THR A 150 -1.91 -5.71 -10.06
C THR A 150 -0.56 -5.03 -10.13
N ILE A 151 0.46 -5.72 -9.63
CA ILE A 151 1.87 -5.39 -9.86
C ILE A 151 2.45 -6.57 -10.63
N LYS A 152 2.95 -6.35 -11.85
CA LYS A 152 3.57 -7.41 -12.65
C LYS A 152 4.81 -6.86 -13.32
N ASN A 153 5.95 -7.52 -13.10
CA ASN A 153 7.26 -7.01 -13.52
C ASN A 153 7.47 -5.60 -12.93
N ASN A 154 7.81 -4.63 -13.78
CA ASN A 154 7.94 -3.22 -13.41
C ASN A 154 6.65 -2.41 -13.60
N GLU A 155 5.52 -3.02 -14.00
CA GLU A 155 4.25 -2.34 -14.24
C GLU A 155 3.30 -2.45 -13.03
N ILE A 156 2.67 -1.32 -12.67
CA ILE A 156 1.64 -1.23 -11.64
C ILE A 156 0.35 -0.73 -12.30
N ILE A 157 -0.71 -1.52 -12.19
CA ILE A 157 -2.05 -1.17 -12.68
C ILE A 157 -2.89 -0.68 -11.50
N VAL A 158 -3.43 0.53 -11.64
CA VAL A 158 -4.24 1.21 -10.62
C VAL A 158 -5.60 1.53 -11.21
N ASP A 159 -6.66 1.11 -10.51
CA ASP A 159 -8.01 1.57 -10.80
C ASP A 159 -8.25 2.87 -10.00
N TYR A 160 -8.63 3.95 -10.70
CA TYR A 160 -8.81 5.27 -10.14
C TYR A 160 -10.22 5.80 -10.38
N LYS A 161 -10.90 6.19 -9.30
CA LYS A 161 -12.20 6.88 -9.27
C LYS A 161 -11.98 8.31 -8.81
N TYR A 162 -12.53 9.28 -9.54
CA TYR A 162 -12.36 10.71 -9.22
C TYR A 162 -13.61 11.50 -9.54
N ARG A 163 -13.70 12.67 -8.90
CA ARG A 163 -14.82 13.58 -9.04
C ARG A 163 -14.73 14.35 -10.35
N THR A 164 -15.82 14.43 -11.11
CA THR A 164 -15.89 15.23 -12.34
C THR A 164 -16.74 16.49 -12.20
N LYS A 165 -17.72 16.50 -11.28
CA LYS A 165 -18.66 17.61 -11.09
C LYS A 165 -18.90 17.91 -9.62
N GLU A 166 -19.15 19.15 -9.26
CA GLU A 166 -19.33 19.54 -7.85
C GLU A 166 -20.66 19.03 -7.29
N LYS A 167 -21.76 19.27 -8.02
CA LYS A 167 -23.13 19.13 -7.53
C LYS A 167 -23.78 17.77 -7.79
N GLU A 168 -23.10 16.87 -8.49
CA GLU A 168 -23.64 15.56 -8.87
C GLU A 168 -22.87 14.45 -8.11
N PRO A 169 -23.33 14.07 -6.90
CA PRO A 169 -22.62 13.17 -5.99
C PRO A 169 -22.25 11.82 -6.58
N ASP A 170 -23.05 11.31 -7.51
CA ASP A 170 -22.93 9.94 -8.01
C ASP A 170 -22.19 9.85 -9.34
N GLU A 171 -21.87 10.98 -9.97
CA GLU A 171 -21.11 11.01 -11.22
C GLU A 171 -19.60 11.04 -10.94
N TYR A 172 -18.96 9.90 -11.17
CA TYR A 172 -17.52 9.74 -11.04
C TYR A 172 -16.87 9.39 -12.38
N GLY A 173 -15.75 10.03 -12.65
CA GLY A 173 -14.81 9.56 -13.64
C GLY A 173 -14.11 8.31 -13.14
N LYS A 174 -13.90 7.33 -14.03
CA LYS A 174 -13.11 6.13 -13.74
C LYS A 174 -12.04 5.93 -14.79
N ARG A 175 -10.81 5.69 -14.36
CA ARG A 175 -9.67 5.38 -15.24
C ARG A 175 -8.91 4.19 -14.69
N GLN A 176 -8.29 3.45 -15.60
CA GLN A 176 -7.22 2.54 -15.27
C GLN A 176 -5.91 3.18 -15.70
N ILE A 177 -4.98 3.24 -14.76
CA ILE A 177 -3.69 3.92 -14.89
C ILE A 177 -2.59 2.87 -14.82
N THR A 178 -1.68 2.90 -15.78
CA THR A 178 -0.48 2.08 -15.76
C THR A 178 0.70 2.96 -15.38
N PHE A 179 1.31 2.65 -14.26
CA PHE A 179 2.61 3.17 -13.86
C PHE A 179 3.70 2.15 -14.16
N GLU A 180 4.92 2.64 -14.35
CA GLU A 180 6.11 1.84 -14.54
C GLU A 180 7.19 2.29 -13.56
N ILE A 181 7.86 1.34 -12.92
CA ILE A 181 8.99 1.58 -12.01
C ILE A 181 10.27 1.67 -12.84
N ASP A 182 11.01 2.76 -12.69
CA ASP A 182 12.40 2.84 -13.16
C ASP A 182 13.28 1.96 -12.26
N GLU A 183 13.82 0.89 -12.81
CA GLU A 183 14.60 -0.10 -12.06
C GLU A 183 15.91 0.45 -11.48
N LYS A 184 16.42 1.58 -11.98
CA LYS A 184 17.64 2.23 -11.48
C LYS A 184 17.33 3.16 -10.32
N SER A 185 16.32 4.02 -10.47
CA SER A 185 16.03 5.05 -9.47
C SER A 185 14.97 4.65 -8.44
N GLY A 186 14.09 3.72 -8.80
CA GLY A 186 12.87 3.38 -8.08
C GLY A 186 11.73 4.35 -8.36
N ASP A 187 11.87 5.25 -9.33
CA ASP A 187 10.85 6.27 -9.60
C ASP A 187 9.63 5.68 -10.30
N LEU A 188 8.44 6.06 -9.85
CA LEU A 188 7.18 5.62 -10.44
C LEU A 188 6.68 6.62 -11.48
N THR A 189 6.62 6.21 -12.75
CA THR A 189 6.22 7.09 -13.87
C THR A 189 4.92 6.62 -14.49
N MET A 190 3.96 7.53 -14.68
CA MET A 190 2.71 7.24 -15.39
C MET A 190 2.96 7.06 -16.89
N LYS A 191 2.59 5.90 -17.44
CA LYS A 191 2.80 5.55 -18.86
C LYS A 191 1.52 5.55 -19.67
N LYS A 192 0.41 5.16 -19.06
CA LYS A 192 -0.86 4.98 -19.77
C LYS A 192 -2.05 5.33 -18.89
N ILE A 193 -3.06 5.94 -19.51
CA ILE A 193 -4.38 6.16 -18.93
C ILE A 193 -5.39 5.58 -19.90
N THR A 194 -6.31 4.77 -19.41
CA THR A 194 -7.42 4.19 -20.19
C THR A 194 -8.73 4.36 -19.43
N ASN A 195 -9.86 4.32 -20.14
CA ASN A 195 -11.15 4.23 -19.48
C ASN A 195 -11.21 2.91 -18.71
N ALA A 196 -11.64 2.95 -17.45
CA ALA A 196 -11.90 1.72 -16.72
C ALA A 196 -13.08 1.03 -17.43
N ASN A 197 -12.89 -0.20 -17.91
CA ASN A 197 -14.02 -0.99 -18.37
C ASN A 197 -14.98 -1.14 -17.21
N ALA A 198 -16.27 -0.84 -17.43
CA ALA A 198 -17.32 -0.99 -16.44
C ALA A 198 -17.43 -2.48 -16.04
N VAL A 199 -16.66 -2.88 -15.03
CA VAL A 199 -16.77 -4.19 -14.41
C VAL A 199 -16.81 -3.97 -12.91
N TYR A 200 -17.95 -3.47 -12.43
CA TYR A 200 -18.48 -3.79 -11.11
C TYR A 200 -20.01 -3.76 -11.21
N SER A 201 -20.58 -4.90 -11.59
CA SER A 201 -21.90 -5.29 -11.12
C SER A 201 -21.69 -6.05 -9.82
N LYS A 202 -22.18 -5.49 -8.72
CA LYS A 202 -22.84 -6.22 -7.63
C LYS A 202 -23.72 -5.23 -6.89
#